data_AF-A0A4P5RFC8-F1
#
_entry.id   AF-A0A4P5RFC8-F1
#
_cell.length_a   1.000
_cell.length_b   1.000
_cell.length_c   1.000
_cell.angle_alpha   90.00
_cell.angle_beta   90.00
_cell.angle_gamma   90.00
#
_symmetry.space_group_name_H-M   'P 1'
#
loop_
_entity.id
_entity.type
_entity.pdbx_description
1 polymer ?
#
loop_
_entity_poly.entity_id
_entity_poly.type
_entity_poly.pdbx_seq_one_letter_code
_entity_poly.pdbx_strand_id
1 'polypeptide(L)'
;MELLSQDYIFNFGFRWLHILVGIAWIGLLYYFNLVQVPGLAAYGDEGKARNITIDKIARRALWWFRWAAIATLATGILITGQPDYWKDFMNGVDNGHDAAISLGMVLGILMAANVWMIIWKNQKVVLANAANVLAGGEANADAPTAGRKALLASRQNMIFSVSMLFFMVGAAHFYNGSVFAEATSSNSSTFLMISCAIVALFQLNALGIFGGIKAGNKMLWIYESHKNALITSGILWLVLWILSEVMLG
;
A
#
# COMPACT_ATOMS: atom_id res chain seq x y z
N MET A 1 -28.60 -17.49 17.79
CA MET A 1 -28.58 -16.95 16.41
C MET A 1 -27.12 -16.83 16.02
N GLU A 2 -26.57 -17.77 15.25
CA GLU A 2 -25.12 -17.86 15.00
C GLU A 2 -24.55 -16.60 14.29
N LEU A 3 -25.38 -15.93 13.48
CA LEU A 3 -25.07 -14.69 12.75
C LEU A 3 -24.65 -13.49 13.61
N LEU A 4 -24.93 -13.49 14.92
CA LEU A 4 -24.57 -12.41 15.85
C LEU A 4 -23.66 -12.89 16.97
N SER A 5 -23.13 -14.11 16.88
CA SER A 5 -22.13 -14.59 17.82
C SER A 5 -20.84 -13.77 17.70
N GLN A 6 -20.12 -13.61 18.81
CA GLN A 6 -18.81 -12.95 18.80
C GLN A 6 -17.85 -13.66 17.84
N ASP A 7 -17.88 -14.99 17.83
CA ASP A 7 -17.07 -15.80 16.92
C ASP A 7 -17.37 -15.47 15.45
N TYR A 8 -18.64 -15.51 15.03
CA TYR A 8 -19.00 -15.12 13.66
C TYR A 8 -18.59 -13.68 13.32
N ILE A 9 -18.87 -12.72 14.21
CA ILE A 9 -18.62 -11.29 13.94
C ILE A 9 -17.11 -11.02 13.81
N PHE A 10 -16.31 -11.48 14.77
CA PHE A 10 -14.90 -11.16 14.85
C PHE A 10 -14.02 -12.09 14.01
N ASN A 11 -14.22 -13.42 14.10
CA ASN A 11 -13.38 -14.37 13.37
C ASN A 11 -13.70 -14.38 11.88
N PHE A 12 -14.97 -14.32 11.48
CA PHE A 12 -15.33 -14.41 10.06
C PHE A 12 -15.74 -13.06 9.46
N GLY A 13 -16.69 -12.36 10.08
CA GLY A 13 -17.34 -11.17 9.53
C GLY A 13 -16.36 -10.03 9.24
N PHE A 14 -15.55 -9.63 10.24
CA PHE A 14 -14.56 -8.56 10.03
C PHE A 14 -13.44 -8.97 9.08
N ARG A 15 -13.01 -10.23 9.06
CA ARG A 15 -12.01 -10.72 8.09
C ARG A 15 -12.54 -10.68 6.66
N TRP A 16 -13.77 -11.17 6.45
CA TRP A 16 -14.44 -11.08 5.15
C TRP A 16 -14.58 -9.63 4.69
N LEU A 17 -15.04 -8.74 5.58
CA LEU A 17 -15.20 -7.33 5.26
C LEU A 17 -13.85 -6.67 4.96
N HIS A 18 -12.81 -6.98 5.74
CA HIS A 18 -11.44 -6.50 5.54
C HIS A 18 -10.91 -6.87 4.15
N ILE A 19 -11.13 -8.12 3.73
CA ILE A 19 -10.76 -8.59 2.39
C ILE A 19 -11.55 -7.81 1.32
N LEU A 20 -12.86 -7.65 1.49
CA LEU A 20 -13.70 -6.95 0.52
C LEU A 20 -13.27 -5.49 0.30
N VAL A 21 -13.05 -4.75 1.39
CA VAL A 21 -12.61 -3.35 1.28
C VAL A 21 -11.13 -3.24 0.86
N GLY A 22 -10.31 -4.23 1.22
CA GLY A 22 -8.93 -4.37 0.76
C GLY A 22 -8.84 -4.56 -0.76
N ILE A 23 -9.72 -5.38 -1.35
CA ILE A 23 -9.85 -5.55 -2.81
C ILE A 23 -10.18 -4.21 -3.47
N ALA A 24 -11.14 -3.45 -2.93
CA ALA A 24 -11.47 -2.13 -3.47
C ALA A 24 -10.28 -1.17 -3.40
N TRP A 25 -9.55 -1.16 -2.28
CA TRP A 25 -8.40 -0.29 -2.09
C TRP A 25 -7.23 -0.64 -3.03
N ILE A 26 -6.75 -1.88 -3.00
CA ILE A 26 -5.61 -2.33 -3.79
C ILE A 26 -5.96 -2.42 -5.27
N GLY A 27 -7.21 -2.77 -5.61
CA GLY A 27 -7.70 -2.73 -6.99
C GLY A 27 -7.63 -1.32 -7.58
N LEU A 28 -8.05 -0.30 -6.83
CA LEU A 28 -7.92 1.10 -7.26
C LEU A 28 -6.46 1.56 -7.34
N LEU A 29 -5.60 1.09 -6.42
CA LEU A 29 -4.16 1.33 -6.49
C LEU A 29 -3.58 0.84 -7.84
N TYR A 30 -3.90 -0.39 -8.24
CA TYR A 30 -3.48 -0.96 -9.52
C TYR A 30 -4.13 -0.25 -10.71
N TYR A 31 -5.41 0.11 -10.62
CA TYR A 31 -6.06 0.94 -11.64
C TYR A 31 -5.30 2.25 -11.88
N PHE A 32 -4.94 3.00 -10.83
CA PHE A 32 -4.20 4.25 -11.02
C PHE A 32 -2.85 4.03 -11.68
N ASN A 33 -2.15 3.00 -11.22
CA ASN A 33 -0.78 2.77 -11.60
C ASN A 33 -0.64 2.15 -13.00
N LEU A 34 -1.47 1.17 -13.33
CA LEU A 34 -1.36 0.37 -14.55
C LEU A 34 -2.24 0.88 -15.68
N VAL A 35 -3.35 1.57 -15.35
CA VAL A 35 -4.35 2.01 -16.34
C VAL A 35 -4.41 3.52 -16.44
N GLN A 36 -4.77 4.22 -15.35
CA GLN A 36 -5.07 5.65 -15.40
C GLN A 36 -3.85 6.48 -15.76
N VAL A 37 -2.70 6.32 -15.09
CA VAL A 37 -1.51 7.14 -15.34
C VAL A 37 -0.98 6.95 -16.77
N PRO A 38 -0.78 5.72 -17.29
CA PRO A 38 -0.42 5.53 -18.69
C PRO A 38 -1.47 6.07 -19.67
N GLY A 39 -2.76 5.87 -19.39
CA GLY A 39 -3.84 6.40 -20.23
C GLY A 39 -3.89 7.92 -20.26
N LEU A 40 -3.64 8.60 -19.13
CA LEU A 40 -3.55 10.06 -19.06
C LEU A 40 -2.36 10.61 -19.86
N ALA A 41 -1.24 9.87 -19.91
CA ALA A 41 -0.08 10.24 -20.72
C ALA A 41 -0.36 10.11 -22.23
N ALA A 42 -1.18 9.13 -22.63
CA ALA A 42 -1.53 8.88 -24.02
C ALA A 42 -2.40 9.99 -24.67
N TYR A 43 -2.97 10.91 -23.91
CA TYR A 43 -3.67 12.08 -24.47
C TYR A 43 -2.73 13.05 -25.22
N GLY A 44 -1.42 13.01 -24.98
CA GLY A 44 -0.48 13.94 -25.62
C GLY A 44 -0.85 15.41 -25.39
N ASP A 45 -1.05 16.13 -26.49
CA ASP A 45 -1.37 17.56 -26.50
C ASP A 45 -2.85 17.87 -26.25
N GLU A 46 -3.72 16.86 -26.15
CA GLU A 46 -5.16 17.01 -25.87
C GLU A 46 -5.44 17.32 -24.38
N GLY A 47 -4.94 18.47 -23.93
CA GLY A 47 -5.00 18.90 -22.52
C GLY A 47 -6.42 19.05 -21.98
N LYS A 48 -7.38 19.47 -22.81
CA LYS A 48 -8.79 19.63 -22.40
C LYS A 48 -9.41 18.28 -22.06
N ALA A 49 -9.29 17.29 -22.94
CA ALA A 49 -9.82 15.95 -22.71
C ALA A 49 -9.17 15.28 -21.50
N ARG A 50 -7.84 15.42 -21.35
CA ARG A 50 -7.10 14.95 -20.17
C ARG A 50 -7.65 15.56 -18.87
N ASN A 51 -7.89 16.87 -18.85
CA ASN A 51 -8.41 17.54 -17.66
C ASN A 51 -9.85 17.13 -17.33
N ILE A 52 -10.70 16.86 -18.34
CA ILE A 52 -12.05 16.30 -18.12
C ILE A 52 -11.95 14.94 -17.42
N THR A 53 -11.06 14.06 -17.89
CA THR A 53 -10.83 12.74 -17.27
C THR A 53 -10.34 12.87 -15.82
N ILE A 54 -9.44 13.82 -15.54
CA ILE A 54 -8.97 14.10 -14.17
C ILE A 54 -10.13 14.59 -13.29
N ASP A 55 -10.92 15.56 -13.76
CA ASP A 55 -12.00 16.15 -12.97
C ASP A 55 -13.16 15.18 -12.70
N LYS A 56 -13.52 14.35 -13.69
CA LYS A 56 -14.70 13.47 -13.60
C LYS A 56 -14.37 12.07 -13.11
N ILE A 57 -13.33 11.44 -13.66
CA ILE A 57 -13.00 10.04 -13.37
C ILE A 57 -12.03 9.95 -12.19
N ALA A 58 -10.87 10.59 -12.30
CA ALA A 58 -9.83 10.47 -11.27
C ALA A 58 -10.32 10.98 -9.90
N ARG A 59 -11.09 12.08 -9.88
CA ARG A 59 -11.73 12.60 -8.65
C ARG A 59 -12.58 11.56 -7.93
N ARG A 60 -13.41 10.81 -8.66
CA ARG A 60 -14.30 9.78 -8.09
C ARG A 60 -13.50 8.56 -7.65
N ALA A 61 -12.57 8.10 -8.47
CA ALA A 61 -11.69 6.98 -8.12
C ALA A 61 -10.87 7.28 -6.85
N LEU A 62 -10.33 8.50 -6.72
CA LEU A 62 -9.56 8.92 -5.54
C LEU A 62 -10.43 9.00 -4.27
N TRP A 63 -11.71 9.32 -4.41
CA TRP A 63 -12.65 9.30 -3.29
C TRP A 63 -12.85 7.88 -2.75
N TRP A 64 -13.08 6.91 -3.63
CA TRP A 64 -13.22 5.51 -3.23
C TRP A 64 -11.91 4.96 -2.67
N PHE A 65 -10.79 5.27 -3.32
CA PHE A 65 -9.46 4.80 -2.93
C PHE A 65 -9.10 5.19 -1.49
N ARG A 66 -9.29 6.46 -1.12
CA ARG A 66 -8.92 6.95 0.23
C ARG A 66 -9.80 6.37 1.32
N TRP A 67 -11.10 6.19 1.06
CA TRP A 67 -12.03 5.66 2.05
C TRP A 67 -11.94 4.14 2.16
N ALA A 68 -11.67 3.44 1.05
CA ALA A 68 -11.34 2.01 1.07
C ALA A 68 -10.08 1.76 1.91
N ALA A 69 -9.06 2.63 1.83
CA ALA A 69 -7.87 2.53 2.69
C ALA A 69 -8.20 2.63 4.19
N ILE A 70 -9.03 3.61 4.59
CA ILE A 70 -9.47 3.75 5.98
C ILE A 70 -10.35 2.58 6.41
N ALA A 71 -11.29 2.16 5.58
CA ALA A 71 -12.15 1.02 5.88
C ALA A 71 -11.32 -0.26 6.07
N THR A 72 -10.29 -0.47 5.26
CA THR A 72 -9.36 -1.61 5.40
C THR A 72 -8.61 -1.53 6.73
N LEU A 73 -8.04 -0.37 7.09
CA LEU A 73 -7.38 -0.23 8.40
C LEU A 73 -8.35 -0.42 9.56
N ALA A 74 -9.54 0.19 9.50
CA ALA A 74 -10.53 0.10 10.56
C ALA A 74 -10.99 -1.34 10.79
N THR A 75 -11.29 -2.07 9.71
CA THR A 75 -11.65 -3.49 9.79
C THR A 75 -10.48 -4.35 10.27
N GLY A 76 -9.24 -4.02 9.90
CA GLY A 76 -8.03 -4.67 10.42
C GLY A 76 -7.89 -4.51 11.93
N ILE A 77 -8.12 -3.30 12.44
CA ILE A 77 -8.12 -3.02 13.89
C ILE A 77 -9.27 -3.76 14.58
N LEU A 78 -10.45 -3.84 13.94
CA LEU A 78 -11.59 -4.56 14.52
C LEU A 78 -11.33 -6.07 14.65
N ILE A 79 -10.55 -6.68 13.74
CA ILE A 79 -10.12 -8.09 13.86
C ILE A 79 -9.30 -8.30 15.14
N THR A 80 -8.44 -7.35 15.51
CA THR A 80 -7.61 -7.46 16.73
C THR A 80 -8.40 -7.22 18.03
N GLY A 81 -9.68 -6.83 17.92
CA GLY A 81 -10.59 -6.65 19.04
C GLY A 81 -11.23 -7.94 19.56
N GLN A 82 -10.92 -9.10 18.96
CA GLN A 82 -11.37 -10.40 19.44
C GLN A 82 -10.82 -10.70 20.85
N PRO A 83 -11.59 -11.38 21.73
CA PRO A 83 -11.09 -11.84 23.02
C PRO A 83 -9.78 -12.61 22.88
N ASP A 84 -8.83 -12.33 23.76
CA ASP A 84 -7.49 -12.94 23.82
C ASP A 84 -6.59 -12.75 22.58
N TYR A 85 -7.01 -12.04 21.52
CA TYR A 85 -6.21 -11.85 20.29
C TYR A 85 -4.76 -11.44 20.57
N TRP A 86 -4.56 -10.38 21.34
CA TRP A 86 -3.21 -9.87 21.64
C TRP A 86 -2.43 -10.75 22.61
N LYS A 87 -3.13 -11.51 23.45
CA LYS A 87 -2.50 -12.48 24.34
C LYS A 87 -1.96 -13.65 23.52
N ASP A 88 -2.75 -14.15 22.58
CA ASP A 88 -2.36 -15.23 21.68
C ASP A 88 -1.27 -14.78 20.71
N PHE A 89 -1.36 -13.55 20.20
CA PHE A 89 -0.37 -12.94 19.31
C PHE A 89 0.99 -12.64 19.97
N MET A 90 1.05 -12.55 21.31
CA MET A 90 2.26 -12.21 22.05
C MET A 90 2.71 -13.34 22.98
N ASN A 91 2.13 -14.55 22.85
CA ASN A 91 2.45 -15.68 23.74
C ASN A 91 3.77 -16.38 23.38
N GLY A 92 4.38 -16.04 22.24
CA GLY A 92 5.65 -16.59 21.78
C GLY A 92 5.56 -18.01 21.19
N VAL A 93 4.35 -18.50 20.89
CA VAL A 93 4.09 -19.85 20.38
C VAL A 93 4.20 -19.92 18.86
N ASP A 94 3.69 -18.92 18.14
CA ASP A 94 3.70 -18.89 16.66
C ASP A 94 4.50 -17.69 16.13
N ASN A 95 5.75 -17.57 16.60
CA ASN A 95 6.59 -16.39 16.30
C ASN A 95 6.80 -16.17 14.79
N GLY A 96 6.77 -17.22 13.98
CA GLY A 96 6.90 -17.13 12.52
C GLY A 96 5.66 -16.50 11.89
N HIS A 97 4.47 -16.98 12.26
CA HIS A 97 3.18 -16.37 11.91
C HIS A 97 3.13 -14.90 12.33
N ASP A 98 3.44 -14.62 13.61
CA ASP A 98 3.27 -13.29 14.20
C ASP A 98 4.20 -12.26 13.54
N ALA A 99 5.41 -12.69 13.17
CA ALA A 99 6.34 -11.86 12.41
C ALA A 99 5.87 -11.61 10.97
N ALA A 100 5.37 -12.63 10.28
CA ALA A 100 4.86 -12.49 8.92
C ALA A 100 3.67 -11.52 8.87
N ILE A 101 2.65 -11.72 9.71
CA ILE A 101 1.48 -10.82 9.72
C ILE A 101 1.85 -9.41 10.17
N SER A 102 2.79 -9.25 11.11
CA SER A 102 3.32 -7.94 11.54
C SER A 102 3.92 -7.16 10.36
N LEU A 103 4.74 -7.81 9.53
CA LEU A 103 5.32 -7.17 8.35
C LEU A 103 4.24 -6.74 7.36
N GLY A 104 3.25 -7.60 7.11
CA GLY A 104 2.07 -7.25 6.32
C GLY A 104 1.34 -6.01 6.86
N MET A 105 1.07 -5.99 8.17
CA MET A 105 0.41 -4.86 8.85
C MET A 105 1.20 -3.56 8.72
N VAL A 106 2.52 -3.59 8.95
CA VAL A 106 3.39 -2.41 8.84
C VAL A 106 3.35 -1.84 7.42
N LEU A 107 3.47 -2.69 6.40
CA LEU A 107 3.37 -2.26 5.00
C LEU A 107 1.99 -1.65 4.71
N GLY A 108 0.91 -2.30 5.14
CA GLY A 108 -0.45 -1.80 4.95
C GLY A 108 -0.70 -0.45 5.62
N ILE A 109 -0.27 -0.29 6.87
CA ILE A 109 -0.39 0.98 7.63
C ILE A 109 0.42 2.08 6.94
N LEU A 110 1.66 1.80 6.54
CA LEU A 110 2.51 2.77 5.85
C LEU A 110 1.90 3.18 4.49
N MET A 111 1.33 2.23 3.76
CA MET A 111 0.63 2.51 2.51
C MET A 111 -0.61 3.38 2.72
N ALA A 112 -1.42 3.12 3.75
CA ALA A 112 -2.58 3.96 4.08
C ALA A 112 -2.15 5.38 4.51
N ALA A 113 -1.07 5.47 5.27
CA ALA A 113 -0.40 6.72 5.61
C ALA A 113 -0.01 7.51 4.34
N ASN A 114 0.60 6.85 3.35
CA ASN A 114 0.90 7.47 2.06
C ASN A 114 -0.35 7.98 1.34
N VAL A 115 -1.46 7.22 1.37
CA VAL A 115 -2.74 7.64 0.75
C VAL A 115 -3.22 8.97 1.31
N TRP A 116 -3.30 9.11 2.62
CA TRP A 116 -3.89 10.29 3.25
C TRP A 116 -2.91 11.44 3.43
N MET A 117 -1.68 11.15 3.81
CA MET A 117 -0.71 12.19 4.17
C MET A 117 0.02 12.76 2.96
N ILE A 118 0.14 12.02 1.86
CA ILE A 118 0.93 12.46 0.69
C ILE A 118 0.06 12.49 -0.56
N ILE A 119 -0.51 11.35 -0.96
CA ILE A 119 -1.23 11.22 -2.23
C ILE A 119 -2.41 12.18 -2.24
N TRP A 120 -3.31 12.10 -1.24
CA TRP A 120 -4.51 12.95 -1.20
C TRP A 120 -4.18 14.44 -1.10
N LYS A 121 -3.22 14.82 -0.25
CA LYS A 121 -2.84 16.23 -0.10
C LYS A 121 -2.39 16.85 -1.42
N ASN A 122 -1.56 16.13 -2.18
CA ASN A 122 -1.07 16.60 -3.48
C ASN A 122 -2.12 16.46 -4.60
N GLN A 123 -2.93 15.40 -4.59
CA GLN A 123 -4.00 15.22 -5.57
C GLN A 123 -5.07 16.31 -5.48
N LYS A 124 -5.33 16.89 -4.29
CA LYS A 124 -6.20 18.07 -4.18
C LYS A 124 -5.73 19.22 -5.08
N VAL A 125 -4.43 19.48 -5.14
CA VAL A 125 -3.84 20.54 -5.99
C VAL A 125 -4.06 20.20 -7.47
N VAL A 126 -3.77 18.95 -7.87
CA VAL A 126 -3.94 18.49 -9.25
C VAL A 126 -5.40 18.56 -9.71
N LEU A 127 -6.33 18.10 -8.87
CA LEU A 127 -7.77 18.12 -9.15
C LEU A 127 -8.34 19.54 -9.19
N ALA A 128 -7.87 20.43 -8.31
CA ALA A 128 -8.27 21.84 -8.34
C ALA A 128 -7.75 22.53 -9.60
N ASN A 129 -6.49 22.27 -9.99
CA ASN A 129 -5.91 22.79 -11.22
C ASN A 129 -6.69 22.33 -12.46
N ALA A 130 -7.02 21.04 -12.56
CA ALA A 130 -7.79 20.53 -13.69
C ALA A 130 -9.16 21.22 -13.82
N ALA A 131 -9.88 21.42 -12.71
CA ALA A 131 -11.15 22.13 -12.70
C ALA A 131 -10.99 23.62 -13.07
N ASN A 132 -9.94 24.29 -12.56
CA ASN A 132 -9.67 25.69 -12.86
C ASN A 132 -9.39 25.93 -14.35
N VAL A 133 -8.52 25.12 -14.94
CA VAL A 133 -8.17 25.22 -16.37
C VAL A 133 -9.39 24.95 -17.25
N LEU A 134 -10.26 23.99 -16.87
CA LEU A 134 -11.50 23.75 -17.60
C LEU A 134 -12.49 24.91 -17.53
N ALA A 135 -12.44 25.71 -16.45
CA ALA A 135 -13.23 26.92 -16.28
C ALA A 135 -12.64 28.16 -17.00
N GLY A 136 -11.52 28.00 -17.73
CA GLY A 136 -10.85 29.10 -18.43
C GLY A 136 -9.83 29.87 -17.59
N GLY A 137 -9.53 29.40 -16.37
CA GLY A 137 -8.49 29.99 -15.52
C GLY A 137 -7.07 29.55 -15.91
N GLU A 138 -6.07 30.27 -15.40
CA GLU A 138 -4.65 29.95 -15.62
C GLU A 138 -4.23 28.65 -14.92
N ALA A 139 -3.22 27.96 -15.48
CA ALA A 139 -2.68 26.75 -14.87
C ALA A 139 -1.87 27.08 -13.61
N ASN A 140 -2.09 26.31 -12.55
CA ASN A 140 -1.34 26.42 -11.30
C ASN A 140 0.08 25.84 -11.48
N ALA A 141 1.10 26.68 -11.26
CA ALA A 141 2.51 26.33 -11.38
C ALA A 141 2.97 25.20 -10.44
N ASP A 142 2.30 24.99 -9.30
CA ASP A 142 2.63 23.94 -8.33
C ASP A 142 2.05 22.57 -8.71
N ALA A 143 1.06 22.53 -9.60
CA ALA A 143 0.35 21.29 -9.96
C ALA A 143 1.27 20.18 -10.50
N PRO A 144 2.27 20.45 -11.36
CA PRO A 144 3.22 19.42 -11.81
C PRO A 144 4.01 18.80 -10.65
N THR A 145 4.52 19.62 -9.74
CA THR A 145 5.29 19.16 -8.57
C THR A 145 4.42 18.35 -7.62
N ALA A 146 3.18 18.78 -7.38
CA ALA A 146 2.22 18.02 -6.59
C ALA A 146 1.89 16.67 -7.24
N GLY A 147 1.61 16.66 -8.55
CA GLY A 147 1.36 15.44 -9.32
C GLY A 147 2.53 14.45 -9.23
N ARG A 148 3.77 14.96 -9.30
CA ARG A 148 4.98 14.13 -9.15
C ARG A 148 5.07 13.48 -7.76
N LYS A 149 4.86 14.24 -6.68
CA LYS A 149 4.86 13.70 -5.31
C LYS A 149 3.79 12.62 -5.11
N ALA A 150 2.57 12.87 -5.63
CA ALA A 150 1.49 11.90 -5.57
C ALA A 150 1.81 10.62 -6.35
N LEU A 151 2.41 10.76 -7.54
CA LEU A 151 2.79 9.62 -8.38
C LEU A 151 3.86 8.75 -7.71
N LEU A 152 4.93 9.34 -7.19
CA LEU A 152 6.01 8.60 -6.51
C LEU A 152 5.47 7.79 -5.33
N ALA A 153 4.67 8.42 -4.46
CA ALA A 153 4.04 7.73 -3.33
C ALA A 153 3.07 6.64 -3.79
N SER A 154 2.32 6.86 -4.88
CA SER A 154 1.41 5.84 -5.43
C SER A 154 2.16 4.63 -6.00
N ARG A 155 3.30 4.86 -6.67
CA ARG A 155 4.20 3.81 -7.16
C ARG A 155 4.82 3.02 -6.01
N GLN A 156 5.24 3.70 -4.96
CA GLN A 156 5.76 3.05 -3.75
C GLN A 156 4.69 2.17 -3.09
N ASN A 157 3.45 2.63 -3.01
CA ASN A 157 2.35 1.79 -2.53
C ASN A 157 2.16 0.54 -3.42
N MET A 158 2.27 0.68 -4.75
CA MET A 158 2.20 -0.48 -5.64
C MET A 158 3.36 -1.45 -5.38
N ILE A 159 4.58 -0.95 -5.18
CA ILE A 159 5.75 -1.75 -4.83
C ILE A 159 5.52 -2.56 -3.55
N PHE A 160 5.04 -1.89 -2.50
CA PHE A 160 4.76 -2.54 -1.22
C PHE A 160 3.56 -3.49 -1.25
N SER A 161 2.57 -3.24 -2.11
CA SER A 161 1.33 -4.00 -2.11
C SER A 161 1.52 -5.50 -2.37
N VAL A 162 2.52 -5.89 -3.17
CA VAL A 162 2.79 -7.30 -3.49
C VAL A 162 3.29 -8.04 -2.25
N SER A 163 4.34 -7.54 -1.61
CA SER A 163 4.86 -8.15 -0.37
C SER A 163 3.83 -8.08 0.75
N MET A 164 3.11 -6.97 0.88
CA MET A 164 2.05 -6.81 1.88
C MET A 164 0.99 -7.91 1.74
N LEU A 165 0.44 -8.09 0.53
CA LEU A 165 -0.55 -9.14 0.27
C LEU A 165 0.04 -10.53 0.53
N PHE A 166 1.27 -10.79 0.08
CA PHE A 166 1.92 -12.08 0.29
C PHE A 166 2.06 -12.42 1.77
N PHE A 167 2.52 -11.49 2.60
CA PHE A 167 2.70 -11.77 4.03
C PHE A 167 1.37 -11.84 4.79
N MET A 168 0.35 -11.05 4.40
CA MET A 168 -0.98 -11.17 5.01
C MET A 168 -1.69 -12.48 4.66
N VAL A 169 -1.63 -12.91 3.40
CA VAL A 169 -2.19 -14.19 2.95
C VAL A 169 -1.34 -15.35 3.49
N GLY A 170 -0.03 -15.22 3.39
CA GLY A 170 0.95 -16.18 3.86
C GLY A 170 0.81 -16.44 5.36
N ALA A 171 0.53 -15.43 6.17
CA ALA A 171 0.28 -15.63 7.60
C ALA A 171 -0.81 -16.68 7.85
N ALA A 172 -1.92 -16.63 7.10
CA ALA A 172 -3.02 -17.57 7.27
C ALA A 172 -2.79 -18.97 6.67
N HIS A 173 -1.85 -19.12 5.73
CA HIS A 173 -1.76 -20.33 4.89
C HIS A 173 -0.38 -20.99 4.80
N PHE A 174 0.69 -20.23 5.02
CA PHE A 174 2.06 -20.67 4.81
C PHE A 174 2.90 -20.57 6.10
N TYR A 175 2.74 -19.48 6.84
CA TYR A 175 3.39 -19.30 8.15
C TYR A 175 2.54 -19.85 9.31
N ASN A 176 1.35 -20.38 9.04
CA ASN A 176 0.49 -20.98 10.06
C ASN A 176 0.89 -22.44 10.29
N GLY A 177 1.50 -22.73 11.44
CA GLY A 177 1.72 -24.09 11.93
C GLY A 177 2.79 -24.92 11.19
N SER A 178 3.61 -25.63 11.97
CA SER A 178 4.63 -26.63 11.57
C SER A 178 5.83 -26.18 10.72
N VAL A 179 5.66 -25.37 9.67
CA VAL A 179 6.76 -25.04 8.74
C VAL A 179 7.83 -24.18 9.40
N PHE A 180 7.42 -23.24 10.25
CA PHE A 180 8.31 -22.35 11.00
C PHE A 180 8.12 -22.52 12.51
N ALA A 181 7.79 -23.74 12.96
CA ALA A 181 7.52 -24.03 14.38
C ALA A 181 8.74 -23.83 15.29
N GLU A 182 9.96 -23.88 14.71
CA GLU A 182 11.21 -23.66 15.44
C GLU A 182 11.63 -22.18 15.46
N ALA A 183 10.85 -21.28 14.85
CA ALA A 183 11.15 -19.85 14.83
C ALA A 183 11.21 -19.28 16.25
N THR A 184 12.40 -18.85 16.66
CA THR A 184 12.59 -18.20 17.95
C THR A 184 12.13 -16.74 17.91
N SER A 185 11.73 -16.21 19.06
CA SER A 185 11.40 -14.77 19.20
C SER A 185 12.54 -13.85 18.73
N SER A 186 13.80 -14.24 18.95
CA SER A 186 14.99 -13.50 18.50
C SER A 186 15.10 -13.46 16.97
N ASN A 187 14.90 -14.61 16.32
CA ASN A 187 14.94 -14.72 14.87
C ASN A 187 13.82 -13.91 14.22
N SER A 188 12.59 -14.06 14.73
CA SER A 188 11.42 -13.30 14.28
C SER A 188 11.60 -11.79 14.44
N SER A 189 12.16 -11.35 15.56
CA SER A 189 12.46 -9.93 15.80
C SER A 189 13.52 -9.41 14.83
N THR A 190 14.59 -10.18 14.59
CA THR A 190 15.64 -9.83 13.63
C THR A 190 15.08 -9.73 12.20
N PHE A 191 14.25 -10.69 11.79
CA PHE A 191 13.56 -10.66 10.50
C PHE A 191 12.73 -9.38 10.35
N LEU A 192 11.93 -9.03 11.34
CA LEU A 192 11.12 -7.82 11.34
C LEU A 192 11.96 -6.54 11.26
N MET A 193 13.03 -6.44 12.04
CA MET A 193 13.90 -5.25 12.05
C MET A 193 14.55 -5.03 10.67
N ILE A 194 15.11 -6.07 10.07
CA ILE A 194 15.75 -5.98 8.75
C ILE A 194 14.70 -5.61 7.69
N SER A 195 13.53 -6.28 7.72
CA SER A 195 12.43 -5.99 6.79
C SER A 195 11.95 -4.54 6.90
N CYS A 196 11.72 -4.05 8.12
CA CYS A 196 11.34 -2.67 8.38
C CYS A 196 12.41 -1.66 7.93
N ALA A 197 13.70 -1.97 8.11
CA ALA A 197 14.78 -1.12 7.62
C ALA A 197 14.77 -1.01 6.08
N ILE A 198 14.61 -2.13 5.38
CA ILE A 198 14.48 -2.14 3.91
C ILE A 198 13.26 -1.31 3.49
N VAL A 199 12.10 -1.56 4.09
CA VAL A 199 10.86 -0.83 3.81
C VAL A 199 11.02 0.67 4.05
N ALA A 200 11.68 1.07 5.14
CA ALA A 200 11.96 2.47 5.43
C ALA A 200 12.85 3.11 4.36
N LEU A 201 13.88 2.42 3.87
CA LEU A 201 14.74 2.94 2.80
C LEU A 201 13.96 3.20 1.50
N PHE A 202 13.10 2.27 1.10
CA PHE A 202 12.19 2.46 -0.04
C PHE A 202 11.27 3.67 0.17
N GLN A 203 10.65 3.76 1.34
CA GLN A 203 9.76 4.88 1.66
C GLN A 203 10.49 6.23 1.63
N LEU A 204 11.67 6.34 2.25
CA LEU A 204 12.48 7.56 2.23
C LEU A 204 12.91 7.94 0.82
N ASN A 205 13.22 6.96 -0.02
CA ASN A 205 13.53 7.18 -1.43
C ASN A 205 12.33 7.76 -2.21
N ALA A 206 11.13 7.21 -2.04
CA ALA A 206 9.90 7.72 -2.65
C ALA A 206 9.54 9.16 -2.18
N LEU A 207 9.93 9.53 -0.96
CA LEU A 207 9.79 10.88 -0.41
C LEU A 207 10.83 11.87 -0.95
N GLY A 208 11.80 11.40 -1.74
CA GLY A 208 12.86 12.22 -2.33
C GLY A 208 13.96 12.59 -1.32
N ILE A 209 14.09 11.87 -0.21
CA ILE A 209 15.18 12.09 0.76
C ILE A 209 16.54 11.83 0.10
N PHE A 210 16.61 10.88 -0.83
CA PHE A 210 17.81 10.58 -1.59
C PHE A 210 17.79 11.28 -2.95
N GLY A 211 18.35 12.49 -3.02
CA GLY A 211 18.56 13.22 -4.28
C GLY A 211 17.33 13.97 -4.82
N GLY A 212 16.27 14.13 -4.02
CA GLY A 212 15.06 14.88 -4.41
C GLY A 212 14.11 14.12 -5.33
N ILE A 213 13.03 14.79 -5.75
CA ILE A 213 11.90 14.19 -6.51
C ILE A 213 11.93 14.49 -8.02
N LYS A 214 12.93 15.25 -8.50
CA LYS A 214 13.01 15.70 -9.90
C LYS A 214 13.22 14.51 -10.84
N ALA A 215 12.62 14.59 -12.03
CA ALA A 215 12.88 13.63 -13.10
C ALA A 215 14.38 13.68 -13.46
N GLY A 216 14.98 12.51 -13.67
CA GLY A 216 16.43 12.36 -13.92
C GLY A 216 17.26 12.00 -12.70
N ASN A 217 16.70 12.02 -11.49
CA ASN A 217 17.33 11.38 -10.34
C ASN A 217 17.38 9.86 -10.56
N LYS A 218 18.58 9.30 -10.75
CA LYS A 218 18.79 7.86 -11.01
C LYS A 218 18.23 6.98 -9.89
N MET A 219 18.19 7.47 -8.65
CA MET A 219 17.63 6.74 -7.51
C MET A 219 16.11 6.57 -7.57
N LEU A 220 15.42 7.27 -8.46
CA LEU A 220 13.96 7.16 -8.65
C LEU A 220 13.59 6.21 -9.79
N TRP A 221 14.56 5.55 -10.44
CA TRP A 221 14.32 4.67 -11.59
C TRP A 221 13.21 3.65 -11.35
N ILE A 222 13.12 3.11 -10.14
CA ILE A 222 12.09 2.15 -9.73
C ILE A 222 10.65 2.70 -9.81
N TYR A 223 10.46 4.03 -9.81
CA TYR A 223 9.14 4.67 -9.91
C TYR A 223 8.83 5.29 -11.27
N GLU A 224 9.84 5.49 -12.13
CA GLU A 224 9.68 6.26 -13.37
C GLU A 224 8.73 5.58 -14.38
N SER A 225 8.54 4.26 -14.27
CA SER A 225 7.55 3.55 -15.04
C SER A 225 6.77 2.56 -14.18
N HIS A 226 5.54 2.26 -14.59
CA HIS A 226 4.74 1.21 -13.97
C HIS A 226 5.41 -0.18 -14.11
N LYS A 227 6.15 -0.41 -15.21
CA LYS A 227 6.91 -1.65 -15.42
C LYS A 227 8.05 -1.79 -14.43
N ASN A 228 8.84 -0.73 -14.22
CA ASN A 228 9.93 -0.73 -13.25
C ASN A 228 9.39 -0.96 -11.85
N ALA A 229 8.27 -0.31 -11.50
CA ALA A 229 7.64 -0.48 -10.20
C ALA A 229 7.09 -1.91 -10.00
N LEU A 230 6.56 -2.56 -11.04
CA LEU A 230 6.15 -3.98 -11.00
C LEU A 230 7.35 -4.94 -10.86
N ILE A 231 8.44 -4.70 -11.59
CA ILE A 231 9.65 -5.50 -11.45
C ILE A 231 10.19 -5.35 -10.02
N THR A 232 10.25 -4.12 -9.53
CA THR A 232 10.73 -3.81 -8.18
C THR A 232 9.84 -4.43 -7.11
N SER A 233 8.52 -4.46 -7.30
CA SER A 233 7.59 -5.13 -6.36
C SER A 233 7.87 -6.63 -6.26
N GLY A 234 8.15 -7.29 -7.38
CA GLY A 234 8.51 -8.71 -7.42
C GLY A 234 9.86 -8.98 -6.75
N ILE A 235 10.87 -8.14 -7.02
CA ILE A 235 12.19 -8.24 -6.39
C ILE A 235 12.08 -8.04 -4.87
N LEU A 236 11.37 -7.00 -4.42
CA LEU A 236 11.18 -6.74 -2.99
C LEU A 236 10.50 -7.91 -2.30
N TRP A 237 9.42 -8.45 -2.89
CA TRP A 237 8.77 -9.65 -2.39
C TRP A 237 9.74 -10.83 -2.28
N LEU A 238 10.50 -11.13 -3.33
CA LEU A 238 11.45 -12.24 -3.33
C LEU A 238 12.52 -12.07 -2.24
N VAL A 239 13.07 -10.86 -2.08
CA VAL A 239 14.07 -10.57 -1.04
C VAL A 239 13.48 -10.77 0.36
N LEU A 240 12.28 -10.23 0.62
CA LEU A 240 11.64 -10.37 1.93
C LEU A 240 11.23 -11.82 2.21
N TRP A 241 10.79 -12.57 1.19
CA TRP A 241 10.46 -13.98 1.34
C TRP A 241 11.70 -14.85 1.59
N ILE A 242 12.78 -14.66 0.84
CA ILE A 242 14.04 -15.39 1.13
C ILE A 242 14.53 -15.04 2.54
N LEU A 243 14.42 -13.78 2.95
CA LEU A 243 14.79 -13.37 4.29
C LEU A 243 13.93 -14.06 5.36
N SER A 244 12.62 -14.24 5.13
CA SER A 244 11.78 -14.97 6.08
C SER A 244 12.12 -16.46 6.14
N GLU A 245 12.39 -17.11 5.00
CA GLU A 245 12.85 -18.51 4.99
C GLU A 245 14.15 -18.69 5.77
N VAL A 246 15.14 -17.83 5.54
CA VAL A 246 16.47 -17.94 6.18
C VAL A 246 16.42 -17.64 7.68
N MET A 247 15.56 -16.71 8.09
CA MET A 247 15.50 -16.28 9.48
C MET A 247 14.54 -17.11 10.32
N LEU A 248 13.39 -17.52 9.76
CA LEU A 248 12.34 -18.20 10.50
C LEU A 248 12.42 -19.73 10.41
N GLY A 249 13.08 -20.25 9.37
CA GLY A 249 13.31 -21.68 9.18
C GLY A 249 14.51 -22.22 9.96
#